data_AF-A0A7L7KPA4-F1
#
_entry.id   AF-A0A7L7KPA4-F1
#
_cell.length_a   1.000
_cell.length_b   1.000
_cell.length_c   1.000
_cell.angle_alpha   90.00
_cell.angle_beta   90.00
_cell.angle_gamma   90.00
#
_symmetry.space_group_name_H-M   'P 1'
#
loop_
_entity.id
_entity.type
_entity.pdbx_description
1 polymer ?
#
loop_
_entity_poly.entity_id
_entity_poly.type
_entity_poly.pdbx_seq_one_letter_code
_entity_poly.pdbx_strand_id
1 'polypeptide(L)'
;MSHFFVAEHSFLDMILHVDQVALDKTGTITKGNFAVDSYTSEETLKLAASLEKYSTHPIAKSVLAKSEDNLYKMADIIEVPGKGIKGTLDGEIVLVGNHKLLDDNQIDYDSSNEIGTIIYVAKNNKYIGNLTIKDEIKDSSYLFFNNHSNLNFTMLTGDNESTAKSVSNELGGMSYYSSLLPQEKISKFENISSNGYKMFVGDGINDAPLLKQADIGVAMGEGSELAIDVADIIIMDNDLTKLSKSFSIASKTRRIVIQNIVLTLGVKFIVLGLASLGMSSMLAAIFADVGISLIAVLNSLRIIFGKNAHVDNKYREQLFNVLSDATMLSMLDTLYQKECTLSELNKTLKKSSGFLMKKLKKLLDLKIVVKIPENGVTKFKIADNHIKSILKLAQEHKSCAMSEGV
;
A
#
# COMPACT_ATOMS: atom_id res chain seq x y z
N MET A 1 -2.97 -11.54 6.69
CA MET A 1 -2.09 -10.59 7.41
C MET A 1 -2.09 -9.28 6.63
N SER A 2 -2.13 -8.12 7.29
CA SER A 2 -2.26 -6.81 6.62
C SER A 2 -0.89 -6.13 6.50
N HIS A 3 -0.22 -6.33 5.36
CA HIS A 3 1.03 -5.65 5.01
C HIS A 3 0.70 -4.29 4.36
N PHE A 4 0.78 -3.20 5.12
CA PHE A 4 0.54 -1.82 4.67
C PHE A 4 1.62 -0.94 5.30
N PHE A 5 2.25 -0.07 4.49
CA PHE A 5 3.29 0.83 4.95
C PHE A 5 2.90 2.28 4.66
N VAL A 6 3.25 3.13 5.61
CA VAL A 6 2.94 4.56 5.63
C VAL A 6 4.25 5.30 5.79
N ALA A 7 4.62 6.11 4.80
CA ALA A 7 5.88 6.85 4.81
C ALA A 7 5.78 8.15 5.64
N GLU A 8 4.63 8.83 5.59
CA GLU A 8 4.41 10.12 6.26
C GLU A 8 3.09 10.14 7.03
N HIS A 9 2.89 11.01 8.02
CA HIS A 9 1.65 11.05 8.83
C HIS A 9 0.56 11.98 8.25
N SER A 10 0.94 12.91 7.38
CA SER A 10 0.10 13.96 6.81
C SER A 10 -1.04 13.40 5.93
N PHE A 11 -0.79 12.29 5.23
CA PHE A 11 -1.77 11.64 4.35
C PHE A 11 -3.03 11.13 5.07
N LEU A 12 -2.99 10.81 6.38
CA LEU A 12 -4.17 10.25 7.07
C LEU A 12 -5.34 11.21 7.09
N ASP A 13 -5.09 12.52 7.04
CA ASP A 13 -6.15 13.51 6.93
C ASP A 13 -6.44 13.85 5.46
N MET A 14 -5.42 13.89 4.60
CA MET A 14 -5.59 14.16 3.16
C MET A 14 -6.44 13.09 2.47
N ILE A 15 -6.25 11.80 2.82
CA ILE A 15 -6.98 10.67 2.23
C ILE A 15 -8.50 10.78 2.44
N LEU A 16 -8.94 11.48 3.48
CA LEU A 16 -10.37 11.67 3.77
C LEU A 16 -11.02 12.74 2.89
N HIS A 17 -10.22 13.55 2.21
CA HIS A 17 -10.65 14.63 1.33
C HIS A 17 -10.19 14.36 -0.12
N VAL A 18 -9.88 13.11 -0.44
CA VAL A 18 -9.63 12.67 -1.82
C VAL A 18 -10.94 12.68 -2.58
N ASP A 19 -10.90 13.28 -3.75
CA ASP A 19 -12.04 13.38 -4.67
C ASP A 19 -11.74 12.64 -5.98
N GLN A 20 -10.49 12.66 -6.42
CA GLN A 20 -10.03 12.05 -7.65
C GLN A 20 -8.93 11.01 -7.39
N VAL A 21 -9.11 9.80 -7.92
CA VAL A 21 -8.11 8.73 -7.88
C VAL A 21 -7.73 8.35 -9.30
N ALA A 22 -6.47 8.61 -9.66
CA ALA A 22 -5.88 8.11 -10.89
C ALA A 22 -5.11 6.82 -10.62
N LEU A 23 -5.26 5.83 -11.48
CA LEU A 23 -4.59 4.54 -11.34
C LEU A 23 -3.83 4.20 -12.62
N ASP A 24 -2.62 3.66 -12.47
CA ASP A 24 -1.99 2.91 -13.53
C ASP A 24 -2.77 1.61 -13.80
N LYS A 25 -2.66 1.08 -15.01
CA LYS A 25 -3.32 -0.17 -15.37
C LYS A 25 -2.48 -1.38 -14.94
N THR A 26 -1.29 -1.53 -15.54
CA THR A 26 -0.51 -2.77 -15.51
C THR A 26 0.11 -2.98 -14.13
N GLY A 27 -0.12 -4.14 -13.53
CA GLY A 27 0.36 -4.43 -12.18
C GLY A 27 -0.39 -3.68 -11.06
N THR A 28 -1.23 -2.70 -11.41
CA THR A 28 -2.09 -1.96 -10.48
C THR A 28 -3.52 -2.46 -10.48
N ILE A 29 -4.31 -2.09 -11.49
CA ILE A 29 -5.67 -2.60 -11.69
C ILE A 29 -5.64 -4.08 -12.08
N THR A 30 -4.67 -4.44 -12.91
CA THR A 30 -4.48 -5.80 -13.41
C THR A 30 -3.34 -6.50 -12.71
N LYS A 31 -3.26 -7.82 -12.84
CA LYS A 31 -2.20 -8.63 -12.22
C LYS A 31 -0.82 -8.32 -12.80
N GLY A 32 -0.73 -7.78 -14.02
CA GLY A 32 0.54 -7.58 -14.73
C GLY A 32 1.11 -8.90 -15.28
N ASN A 33 0.34 -9.99 -15.16
CA ASN A 33 0.63 -11.29 -15.74
C ASN A 33 -0.37 -11.52 -16.85
N PHE A 34 0.14 -11.59 -18.07
CA PHE A 34 -0.65 -11.94 -19.24
C PHE A 34 -1.21 -13.36 -19.08
N ALA A 35 -2.46 -13.57 -19.48
CA ALA A 35 -3.11 -14.88 -19.47
C ALA A 35 -3.82 -15.11 -20.81
N VAL A 36 -3.89 -16.38 -21.24
CA VAL A 36 -4.67 -16.77 -22.42
C VAL A 36 -6.15 -16.69 -22.06
N ASP A 37 -6.86 -15.76 -22.71
CA ASP A 37 -8.28 -15.49 -22.52
C ASP A 37 -9.14 -16.42 -23.41
N SER A 38 -8.80 -16.48 -24.70
CA SER A 38 -9.52 -17.28 -25.70
C SER A 38 -8.53 -17.87 -26.72
N TYR A 39 -8.96 -18.95 -27.37
CA TYR A 39 -8.24 -19.57 -28.46
C TYR A 39 -9.19 -20.27 -29.43
N THR A 40 -8.81 -20.36 -30.70
CA THR A 40 -9.67 -20.93 -31.75
C THR A 40 -9.91 -22.43 -31.57
N SER A 41 -8.87 -23.19 -31.21
CA SER A 41 -8.95 -24.64 -31.01
C SER A 41 -7.85 -25.14 -30.07
N GLU A 42 -8.07 -26.30 -29.43
CA GLU A 42 -7.05 -26.98 -28.61
C GLU A 42 -5.77 -27.23 -29.40
N GLU A 43 -5.88 -27.52 -30.70
CA GLU A 43 -4.74 -27.68 -31.60
C GLU A 43 -3.92 -26.39 -31.73
N THR A 44 -4.59 -25.24 -31.82
CA THR A 44 -3.95 -23.91 -31.89
C THR A 44 -3.15 -23.63 -30.61
N LEU A 45 -3.77 -23.84 -29.45
CA LEU A 45 -3.12 -23.68 -28.15
C LEU A 45 -1.90 -24.59 -28.02
N LYS A 46 -2.06 -25.86 -28.41
CA LYS A 46 -1.01 -26.86 -28.32
C LYS A 46 0.17 -26.56 -29.24
N LEU A 47 -0.08 -26.14 -30.48
CA LEU A 47 0.96 -25.73 -31.44
C LEU A 47 1.72 -24.50 -30.92
N ALA A 48 1.00 -23.48 -30.42
CA ALA A 48 1.59 -22.30 -29.84
C ALA A 48 2.46 -22.64 -28.62
N ALA A 49 1.93 -23.39 -27.66
CA ALA A 49 2.67 -23.80 -26.47
C ALA A 49 3.91 -24.64 -26.81
N SER A 50 3.84 -25.49 -27.83
CA SER A 50 4.97 -26.34 -28.25
C SER A 50 6.14 -25.53 -28.80
N LEU A 51 5.87 -24.41 -29.50
CA LEU A 51 6.89 -23.48 -29.96
C LEU A 51 7.35 -22.53 -28.85
N GLU A 52 6.41 -21.93 -28.11
CA GLU A 52 6.68 -20.98 -27.02
C GLU A 52 7.48 -21.61 -25.87
N LYS A 53 7.50 -22.95 -25.73
CA LYS A 53 8.40 -23.67 -24.82
C LYS A 53 9.87 -23.25 -24.92
N TYR A 54 10.29 -22.80 -26.11
CA TYR A 54 11.67 -22.42 -26.41
C TYR A 54 11.89 -20.91 -26.40
N SER A 55 10.83 -20.13 -26.17
CA SER A 55 10.86 -18.67 -26.11
C SER A 55 11.18 -18.19 -24.69
N THR A 56 11.89 -17.08 -24.57
CA THR A 56 12.15 -16.42 -23.28
C THR A 56 11.14 -15.32 -22.96
N HIS A 57 10.20 -15.06 -23.87
CA HIS A 57 9.25 -13.97 -23.73
C HIS A 57 8.26 -14.21 -22.57
N PRO A 58 7.86 -13.18 -21.81
CA PRO A 58 6.89 -13.33 -20.71
C PRO A 58 5.56 -14.00 -21.13
N ILE A 59 5.12 -13.72 -22.37
CA ILE A 59 3.93 -14.33 -22.98
C ILE A 59 4.04 -15.85 -23.10
N ALA A 60 5.24 -16.37 -23.36
CA ALA A 60 5.47 -17.80 -23.52
C ALA A 60 5.05 -18.58 -22.27
N LYS A 61 5.37 -18.04 -21.09
CA LYS A 61 5.00 -18.63 -19.80
C LYS A 61 3.49 -18.73 -19.64
N SER A 62 2.76 -17.72 -20.09
CA SER A 62 1.30 -17.66 -20.03
C SER A 62 0.63 -18.70 -20.92
N VAL A 63 1.16 -18.90 -22.13
CA VAL A 63 0.66 -19.92 -23.07
C VAL A 63 0.95 -21.33 -22.54
N LEU A 64 2.17 -21.55 -22.02
CA LEU A 64 2.57 -22.83 -21.42
C LEU A 64 1.73 -23.18 -20.19
N ALA A 65 1.42 -22.21 -19.34
CA ALA A 65 0.61 -22.42 -18.13
C ALA A 65 -0.83 -22.86 -18.43
N LYS A 66 -1.35 -22.51 -19.63
CA LYS A 66 -2.71 -22.88 -20.05
C LYS A 66 -2.77 -24.21 -20.81
N SER A 67 -1.67 -24.62 -21.45
CA SER A 67 -1.60 -25.85 -22.24
C SER A 67 -1.36 -27.10 -21.37
N GLU A 68 -1.84 -28.25 -21.82
CA GLU A 68 -1.54 -29.56 -21.21
C GLU A 68 -0.08 -30.01 -21.48
N ASP A 69 0.41 -30.95 -20.67
CA ASP A 69 1.81 -31.47 -20.72
C ASP A 69 2.20 -32.20 -22.02
N ASN A 70 1.23 -32.59 -22.86
CA ASN A 70 1.48 -33.39 -24.06
C ASN A 70 1.91 -32.55 -25.28
N LEU A 71 2.90 -31.67 -25.12
CA LEU A 71 3.40 -30.79 -26.20
C LEU A 71 4.10 -31.55 -27.34
N TYR A 72 4.03 -30.98 -28.54
CA TYR A 72 4.75 -31.49 -29.70
C TYR A 72 6.26 -31.25 -29.59
N LYS A 73 7.05 -32.15 -30.18
CA LYS A 73 8.50 -31.93 -30.33
C LYS A 73 8.74 -31.10 -31.59
N MET A 74 9.23 -29.87 -31.39
CA MET A 74 9.58 -28.96 -32.47
C MET A 74 11.07 -29.05 -32.79
N ALA A 75 11.41 -28.92 -34.07
CA ALA A 75 12.78 -28.84 -34.59
C ALA A 75 13.02 -27.47 -35.27
N ASP A 76 14.28 -27.13 -35.56
CA ASP A 76 14.71 -25.94 -36.31
C ASP A 76 14.06 -24.62 -35.85
N ILE A 77 14.16 -24.37 -34.55
CA ILE A 77 13.48 -23.25 -33.91
C ILE A 77 14.26 -21.96 -34.15
N ILE A 78 13.57 -20.96 -34.70
CA ILE A 78 14.13 -19.65 -35.03
C ILE A 78 13.21 -18.58 -34.45
N GLU A 79 13.75 -17.79 -33.53
CA GLU A 79 13.07 -16.60 -33.01
C GLU A 79 13.24 -15.44 -34.00
N VAL A 80 12.13 -14.80 -34.37
CA VAL A 80 12.08 -13.66 -35.29
C VAL A 80 11.80 -12.40 -34.47
N PRO A 81 12.82 -11.56 -34.20
CA PRO A 81 12.70 -10.42 -33.30
C PRO A 81 11.52 -9.50 -33.65
N GLY A 82 10.68 -9.23 -32.66
CA GLY A 82 9.52 -8.33 -32.81
C GLY A 82 8.36 -8.89 -33.66
N LYS A 83 8.43 -10.15 -34.10
CA LYS A 83 7.39 -10.81 -34.89
C LYS A 83 6.86 -12.08 -34.24
N GLY A 84 7.74 -12.98 -33.80
CA GLY A 84 7.33 -14.23 -33.14
C GLY A 84 8.38 -15.32 -33.28
N ILE A 85 7.95 -16.58 -33.34
CA ILE A 85 8.80 -17.76 -33.42
C ILE A 85 8.36 -18.69 -34.55
N LYS A 86 9.35 -19.33 -35.18
CA LYS A 86 9.19 -20.31 -36.25
C LYS A 86 9.83 -21.62 -35.82
N GLY A 87 9.26 -22.74 -36.24
CA GLY A 87 9.91 -24.04 -36.14
C GLY A 87 9.26 -25.07 -37.05
N THR A 88 9.67 -26.32 -36.90
CA THR A 88 9.27 -27.41 -37.78
C THR A 88 8.68 -28.55 -36.94
N LEU A 89 7.49 -29.04 -37.32
CA LEU A 89 6.82 -30.19 -36.74
C LEU A 89 6.64 -31.26 -37.82
N ASP A 90 7.25 -32.43 -37.65
CA ASP A 90 7.15 -33.55 -38.62
C ASP A 90 7.48 -33.14 -40.08
N GLY A 91 8.40 -32.18 -40.25
CA GLY A 91 8.79 -31.63 -41.56
C GLY A 91 7.92 -30.46 -42.05
N GLU A 92 6.85 -30.10 -41.34
CA GLU A 92 5.98 -28.97 -41.68
C GLU A 92 6.36 -27.71 -40.89
N ILE A 93 6.38 -26.56 -41.57
CA ILE A 93 6.69 -25.26 -40.94
C ILE A 93 5.51 -24.80 -40.07
N VAL A 94 5.78 -24.45 -38.83
CA VAL A 94 4.83 -23.83 -37.89
C VAL A 94 5.33 -22.43 -37.53
N LEU A 95 4.42 -21.45 -37.54
CA LEU A 95 4.66 -20.05 -37.22
C LEU A 95 3.73 -19.63 -36.09
N VAL A 96 4.27 -18.94 -35.08
CA VAL A 96 3.52 -18.41 -33.93
C VAL A 96 3.98 -16.98 -33.68
N GLY A 97 3.10 -15.99 -33.83
CA GLY A 97 3.51 -14.59 -33.71
C GLY A 97 2.41 -13.57 -33.96
N ASN A 98 2.80 -12.31 -34.11
CA ASN A 98 1.87 -11.23 -34.47
C ASN A 98 1.55 -11.24 -35.99
N HIS A 99 0.62 -10.37 -36.41
CA HIS A 99 0.21 -10.24 -37.81
C HIS A 99 1.39 -10.04 -38.78
N LYS A 100 2.44 -9.28 -38.38
CA LYS A 100 3.61 -9.03 -39.23
C LYS A 100 4.35 -10.31 -39.60
N LEU A 101 4.34 -11.34 -38.74
CA LEU A 101 4.95 -12.63 -39.06
C LEU A 101 4.19 -13.36 -40.19
N LEU A 102 2.86 -13.25 -40.19
CA LEU A 102 2.02 -13.87 -41.22
C LEU A 102 2.09 -13.08 -42.52
N ASP A 103 2.07 -11.75 -42.45
CA ASP A 103 2.23 -10.85 -43.61
C ASP A 103 3.56 -11.12 -44.35
N ASP A 104 4.66 -11.25 -43.60
CA ASP A 104 5.99 -11.60 -44.14
C ASP A 104 6.00 -12.93 -44.91
N ASN A 105 5.17 -13.89 -44.48
CA ASN A 105 5.08 -15.22 -45.08
C ASN A 105 3.92 -15.32 -46.09
N GLN A 106 3.24 -14.21 -46.40
CA GLN A 106 2.11 -14.13 -47.33
C GLN A 106 0.97 -15.10 -46.98
N ILE A 107 0.66 -15.21 -45.69
CA ILE A 107 -0.40 -16.08 -45.17
C ILE A 107 -1.62 -15.21 -44.88
N ASP A 108 -2.72 -15.47 -45.57
CA ASP A 108 -4.01 -14.85 -45.25
C ASP A 108 -4.50 -15.33 -43.87
N TYR A 109 -4.98 -14.40 -43.04
CA TYR A 109 -5.52 -14.67 -41.72
C TYR A 109 -6.82 -13.91 -41.48
N ASP A 110 -7.68 -14.47 -40.64
CA ASP A 110 -8.86 -13.77 -40.17
C ASP A 110 -8.45 -12.75 -39.10
N SER A 111 -8.66 -11.46 -39.41
CA SER A 111 -8.44 -10.39 -38.44
C SER A 111 -9.46 -10.54 -37.29
N SER A 112 -9.01 -11.05 -36.15
CA SER A 112 -9.83 -11.08 -34.94
C SER A 112 -10.04 -9.67 -34.41
N ASN A 113 -11.30 -9.34 -34.11
CA ASN A 113 -11.70 -8.10 -33.44
C ASN A 113 -11.65 -8.22 -31.91
N GLU A 114 -11.06 -9.29 -31.38
CA GLU A 114 -10.97 -9.50 -29.94
C GLU A 114 -9.99 -8.50 -29.29
N ILE A 115 -10.36 -8.02 -28.10
CA ILE A 115 -9.63 -6.96 -27.40
C ILE A 115 -8.47 -7.57 -26.61
N GLY A 116 -7.25 -7.54 -27.14
CA GLY A 116 -6.08 -8.03 -26.44
C GLY A 116 -4.86 -8.13 -27.34
N THR A 117 -3.81 -8.77 -26.85
CA THR A 117 -2.68 -9.14 -27.71
C THR A 117 -3.02 -10.45 -28.41
N ILE A 118 -3.20 -10.40 -29.73
CA ILE A 118 -3.55 -11.57 -30.54
C ILE A 118 -2.27 -12.21 -31.08
N ILE A 119 -2.13 -13.51 -30.85
CA ILE A 119 -1.07 -14.36 -31.41
C ILE A 119 -1.70 -15.27 -32.45
N TYR A 120 -1.21 -15.18 -33.67
CA TYR A 120 -1.65 -16.00 -34.79
C TYR A 120 -0.76 -17.24 -34.89
N VAL A 121 -1.39 -18.36 -35.22
CA VAL A 121 -0.74 -19.65 -35.44
C VAL A 121 -1.01 -20.08 -36.88
N ALA A 122 0.06 -20.40 -37.60
CA ALA A 122 -0.01 -20.94 -38.95
C ALA A 122 0.84 -22.20 -39.07
N LYS A 123 0.37 -23.14 -39.89
CA LYS A 123 1.06 -24.40 -40.18
C LYS A 123 1.02 -24.64 -41.69
N ASN A 124 2.18 -24.95 -42.28
CA ASN A 124 2.34 -25.25 -43.70
C ASN A 124 1.73 -24.17 -44.62
N ASN A 125 2.08 -22.90 -44.35
CA ASN A 125 1.55 -21.69 -45.02
C ASN A 125 0.02 -21.53 -44.98
N LYS A 126 -0.66 -22.19 -44.04
CA LYS A 126 -2.09 -22.01 -43.79
C LYS A 126 -2.32 -21.50 -42.38
N TYR A 127 -3.19 -20.52 -42.26
CA TYR A 127 -3.68 -20.04 -40.97
C TYR A 127 -4.51 -21.14 -40.29
N ILE A 128 -4.20 -21.42 -39.02
CA ILE A 128 -4.87 -22.45 -38.21
C ILE A 128 -5.83 -21.80 -37.20
N GLY A 129 -5.41 -20.70 -36.59
CA GLY A 129 -6.18 -20.03 -35.54
C GLY A 129 -5.35 -18.99 -34.81
N ASN A 130 -5.95 -18.39 -33.80
CA ASN A 130 -5.30 -17.41 -32.94
C ASN A 130 -5.57 -17.69 -31.45
N LEU A 131 -4.74 -17.07 -30.63
CA LEU A 131 -4.87 -16.97 -29.19
C LEU A 131 -4.97 -15.50 -28.83
N THR A 132 -5.93 -15.14 -27.99
CA THR A 132 -6.01 -13.79 -27.43
C THR A 132 -5.48 -13.83 -26.01
N ILE A 133 -4.53 -12.94 -25.77
CA ILE A 133 -3.89 -12.79 -24.48
C ILE A 133 -4.29 -11.44 -23.89
N LYS A 134 -4.80 -11.48 -22.67
CA LYS A 134 -5.24 -10.31 -21.93
C LYS A 134 -4.56 -10.28 -20.57
N ASP A 135 -4.47 -9.09 -20.01
CA ASP A 135 -4.04 -8.91 -18.63
C ASP A 135 -5.29 -9.01 -17.75
N GLU A 136 -5.24 -9.90 -16.76
CA GLU A 136 -6.40 -10.20 -15.92
C GLU A 136 -6.60 -9.11 -14.86
N ILE A 137 -7.83 -8.61 -14.73
CA ILE A 137 -8.20 -7.66 -13.68
C ILE A 137 -8.18 -8.37 -12.31
N LYS A 138 -7.65 -7.71 -11.27
CA LYS A 138 -7.64 -8.27 -9.92
C LYS A 138 -9.04 -8.27 -9.30
N ASP A 139 -9.38 -9.31 -8.54
CA ASP A 139 -10.58 -9.33 -7.69
C ASP A 139 -10.63 -8.13 -6.72
N SER A 140 -9.47 -7.71 -6.22
CA SER A 140 -9.32 -6.55 -5.35
C SER A 140 -9.69 -5.23 -6.04
N SER A 141 -9.51 -5.13 -7.35
CA SER A 141 -9.92 -3.98 -8.17
C SER A 141 -11.43 -3.86 -8.19
N TYR A 142 -12.15 -4.94 -8.54
CA TYR A 142 -13.62 -4.95 -8.51
C TYR A 142 -14.18 -4.52 -7.15
N LEU A 143 -13.63 -5.07 -6.07
CA LEU A 143 -14.04 -4.70 -4.72
C LEU A 143 -13.72 -3.24 -4.39
N PHE A 144 -12.58 -2.72 -4.84
CA PHE A 144 -12.17 -1.35 -4.57
C PHE A 144 -13.11 -0.34 -5.23
N PHE A 145 -13.35 -0.48 -6.54
CA PHE A 145 -14.22 0.41 -7.31
C PHE A 145 -15.67 0.36 -6.82
N ASN A 146 -16.20 -0.84 -6.53
CA ASN A 146 -17.58 -0.98 -6.04
C ASN A 146 -17.78 -0.34 -4.65
N ASN A 147 -16.78 -0.44 -3.76
CA ASN A 147 -16.86 0.14 -2.42
C ASN A 147 -16.64 1.66 -2.35
N HIS A 148 -16.13 2.26 -3.42
CA HIS A 148 -15.78 3.69 -3.48
C HIS A 148 -16.42 4.38 -4.68
N SER A 149 -17.65 3.99 -5.04
CA SER A 149 -18.41 4.57 -6.16
C SER A 149 -18.67 6.07 -6.05
N ASN A 150 -18.43 6.66 -4.88
CA ASN A 150 -18.49 8.10 -4.63
C ASN A 150 -17.22 8.87 -5.06
N LEU A 151 -16.13 8.18 -5.41
CA LEU A 151 -14.89 8.79 -5.89
C LEU A 151 -14.86 8.82 -7.42
N ASN A 152 -14.17 9.83 -7.97
CA ASN A 152 -13.93 9.90 -9.39
C ASN A 152 -12.68 9.09 -9.74
N PHE A 153 -12.83 8.13 -10.65
CA PHE A 153 -11.74 7.26 -11.07
C PHE A 153 -11.25 7.59 -12.48
N THR A 154 -9.93 7.59 -12.66
CA THR A 154 -9.31 7.74 -13.97
C THR A 154 -8.16 6.75 -14.17
N MET A 155 -8.21 5.98 -15.26
CA MET A 155 -7.12 5.09 -15.63
C MET A 155 -6.13 5.82 -16.53
N LEU A 156 -4.84 5.74 -16.22
CA LEU A 156 -3.74 6.23 -17.05
C LEU A 156 -2.95 5.03 -17.55
N THR A 157 -2.89 4.81 -18.87
CA THR A 157 -2.22 3.64 -19.43
C THR A 157 -1.47 3.95 -20.73
N GLY A 158 -0.37 3.24 -20.95
CA GLY A 158 0.35 3.21 -22.22
C GLY A 158 -0.27 2.26 -23.25
N ASP A 159 -1.22 1.42 -22.83
CA ASP A 159 -1.93 0.49 -23.70
C ASP A 159 -2.83 1.21 -24.71
N ASN A 160 -3.23 0.48 -25.76
CA ASN A 160 -4.13 0.98 -26.78
C ASN A 160 -5.53 1.32 -26.22
N GLU A 161 -6.29 2.09 -27.01
CA GLU A 161 -7.63 2.54 -26.62
C GLU A 161 -8.64 1.40 -26.43
N SER A 162 -8.58 0.35 -27.25
CA SER A 162 -9.51 -0.78 -27.15
C SER A 162 -9.37 -1.53 -25.83
N THR A 163 -8.14 -1.83 -25.40
CA THR A 163 -7.86 -2.47 -24.11
C THR A 163 -8.24 -1.57 -22.95
N ALA A 164 -7.88 -0.28 -23.00
CA ALA A 164 -8.26 0.68 -21.97
C ALA A 164 -9.79 0.79 -21.80
N LYS A 165 -10.52 0.88 -22.92
CA LYS A 165 -11.98 0.95 -22.94
C LYS A 165 -12.63 -0.31 -22.39
N SER A 166 -12.09 -1.49 -22.71
CA SER A 166 -12.61 -2.77 -22.19
C SER A 166 -12.50 -2.84 -20.67
N VAL A 167 -11.30 -2.61 -20.12
CA VAL A 167 -11.05 -2.63 -18.67
C VAL A 167 -11.91 -1.59 -17.96
N SER A 168 -12.03 -0.40 -18.55
CA SER A 168 -12.85 0.67 -18.02
C SER A 168 -14.33 0.29 -17.92
N ASN A 169 -14.89 -0.32 -18.96
CA ASN A 169 -16.28 -0.76 -18.98
C ASN A 169 -16.54 -1.89 -17.97
N GLU A 170 -15.61 -2.83 -17.87
CA GLU A 170 -15.69 -3.97 -16.95
C GLU A 170 -15.69 -3.54 -15.48
N LEU A 171 -15.02 -2.42 -15.16
CA LEU A 171 -14.95 -1.83 -13.82
C LEU A 171 -16.02 -0.76 -13.54
N GLY A 172 -17.05 -0.65 -14.39
CA GLY A 172 -18.20 0.24 -14.16
C GLY A 172 -18.12 1.61 -14.83
N GLY A 173 -17.27 1.79 -15.84
CA GLY A 173 -17.26 2.96 -16.71
C GLY A 173 -16.44 4.14 -16.20
N MET A 174 -15.23 3.88 -15.70
CA MET A 174 -14.29 4.93 -15.26
C MET A 174 -13.81 5.80 -16.44
N SER A 175 -13.25 6.99 -16.15
CA SER A 175 -12.57 7.75 -17.20
C SER A 175 -11.22 7.09 -17.52
N TYR A 176 -10.73 7.20 -18.75
CA TYR A 176 -9.42 6.64 -19.11
C TYR A 176 -8.67 7.52 -20.12
N TYR A 177 -7.35 7.45 -20.06
CA TYR A 177 -6.44 7.98 -21.07
C TYR A 177 -5.48 6.85 -21.48
N SER A 178 -5.44 6.57 -22.78
CA SER A 178 -4.69 5.47 -23.39
C SER A 178 -3.53 6.01 -24.24
N SER A 179 -2.64 5.11 -24.65
CA SER A 179 -1.48 5.38 -25.51
C SER A 179 -0.56 6.49 -24.98
N LEU A 180 -0.48 6.63 -23.65
CA LEU A 180 0.31 7.68 -23.01
C LEU A 180 1.77 7.27 -22.87
N LEU A 181 2.68 8.20 -23.21
CA LEU A 181 4.08 8.12 -22.80
C LEU A 181 4.23 8.50 -21.30
N PRO A 182 5.32 8.08 -20.62
CA PRO A 182 5.52 8.37 -19.21
C PRO A 182 5.42 9.87 -18.84
N GLN A 183 5.94 10.77 -19.68
CA GLN A 183 5.84 12.22 -19.45
C GLN A 183 4.43 12.76 -19.68
N GLU A 184 3.68 12.17 -20.61
CA GLU A 184 2.30 12.56 -20.90
C GLU A 184 1.36 12.15 -19.78
N LYS A 185 1.61 11.00 -19.11
CA LYS A 185 0.86 10.60 -17.92
C LYS A 185 0.85 11.70 -16.85
N ILE A 186 2.00 12.32 -16.61
CA ILE A 186 2.15 13.42 -15.65
C ILE A 186 1.30 14.62 -16.04
N SER A 187 1.48 15.10 -17.27
CA SER A 187 0.72 16.26 -17.77
C SER A 187 -0.79 15.99 -17.76
N LYS A 188 -1.21 14.76 -18.07
CA LYS A 188 -2.63 14.39 -18.02
C LYS A 188 -3.15 14.39 -16.60
N PHE A 189 -2.42 13.79 -15.65
CA PHE A 189 -2.79 13.77 -14.24
C PHE A 189 -2.93 15.18 -13.63
N GLU A 190 -2.05 16.10 -14.00
CA GLU A 190 -2.15 17.50 -13.56
C GLU A 190 -3.45 18.17 -14.03
N ASN A 191 -3.85 17.90 -15.27
CA ASN A 191 -5.03 18.48 -15.90
C ASN A 191 -6.36 17.82 -15.47
N ILE A 192 -6.33 16.72 -14.72
CA ILE A 192 -7.56 16.14 -14.17
C ILE A 192 -8.17 17.13 -13.18
N SER A 193 -9.43 17.49 -13.40
CA SER A 193 -10.20 18.36 -12.51
C SER A 193 -10.55 17.62 -11.23
N SER A 194 -10.37 18.28 -10.08
CA SER A 194 -10.76 17.75 -8.78
C SER A 194 -11.16 18.89 -7.83
N ASN A 195 -12.15 18.62 -6.98
CA ASN A 195 -12.59 19.53 -5.92
C ASN A 195 -11.89 19.24 -4.57
N GLY A 196 -11.00 18.26 -4.54
CA GLY A 196 -10.26 17.81 -3.36
C GLY A 196 -8.83 17.41 -3.72
N TYR A 197 -8.28 16.45 -2.98
CA TYR A 197 -6.95 15.92 -3.26
C TYR A 197 -6.98 14.89 -4.40
N LYS A 198 -5.92 14.90 -5.21
CA LYS A 198 -5.69 13.93 -6.28
C LYS A 198 -4.73 12.85 -5.80
N MET A 199 -5.22 11.62 -5.78
CA MET A 199 -4.42 10.45 -5.46
C MET A 199 -3.95 9.77 -6.75
N PHE A 200 -2.69 9.34 -6.79
CA PHE A 200 -2.18 8.47 -7.84
C PHE A 200 -1.77 7.10 -7.27
N VAL A 201 -2.17 6.01 -7.93
CA VAL A 201 -1.83 4.64 -7.54
C VAL A 201 -1.07 3.95 -8.68
N GLY A 202 0.14 3.45 -8.40
CA GLY A 202 1.01 2.81 -9.41
C GLY A 202 1.99 1.80 -8.83
N ASP A 203 2.82 1.20 -9.68
CA ASP A 203 3.76 0.12 -9.31
C ASP A 203 5.06 0.59 -8.61
N GLY A 204 5.27 1.91 -8.50
CA GLY A 204 6.44 2.51 -7.85
C GLY A 204 7.74 2.47 -8.64
N ILE A 205 7.82 1.71 -9.73
CA ILE A 205 9.04 1.57 -10.55
C ILE A 205 8.94 2.46 -11.78
N ASN A 206 7.85 2.33 -12.54
CA ASN A 206 7.67 3.04 -13.81
C ASN A 206 7.07 4.44 -13.61
N ASP A 207 6.25 4.59 -12.57
CA ASP A 207 5.49 5.81 -12.30
C ASP A 207 6.07 6.64 -11.13
N ALA A 208 7.33 6.42 -10.75
CA ALA A 208 7.99 7.14 -9.66
C ALA A 208 7.91 8.69 -9.76
N PRO A 209 8.07 9.32 -10.94
CA PRO A 209 7.89 10.76 -11.07
C PRO A 209 6.45 11.22 -10.76
N LEU A 210 5.46 10.42 -11.19
CA LEU A 210 4.05 10.74 -11.00
C LEU A 210 3.62 10.56 -9.54
N LEU A 211 4.13 9.54 -8.86
CA LEU A 211 3.91 9.31 -7.43
C LEU A 211 4.39 10.50 -6.58
N LYS A 212 5.52 11.11 -6.93
CA LYS A 212 6.06 12.28 -6.22
C LYS A 212 5.28 13.58 -6.45
N GLN A 213 4.55 13.66 -7.56
CA GLN A 213 3.85 14.89 -7.98
C GLN A 213 2.37 14.86 -7.59
N ALA A 214 1.83 13.69 -7.28
CA ALA A 214 0.49 13.56 -6.73
C ALA A 214 0.40 14.17 -5.32
N ASP A 215 -0.79 14.64 -4.95
CA ASP A 215 -1.05 15.07 -3.57
C ASP A 215 -0.93 13.90 -2.60
N ILE A 216 -1.28 12.70 -3.09
CA ILE A 216 -1.08 11.43 -2.39
C ILE A 216 -0.58 10.39 -3.39
N GLY A 217 0.68 9.99 -3.27
CA GLY A 217 1.30 8.92 -4.03
C GLY A 217 1.15 7.56 -3.34
N VAL A 218 0.53 6.59 -4.01
CA VAL A 218 0.38 5.21 -3.52
C VAL A 218 1.14 4.25 -4.43
N ALA A 219 2.23 3.69 -3.93
CA ALA A 219 2.95 2.62 -4.61
C ALA A 219 2.38 1.24 -4.23
N MET A 220 2.36 0.33 -5.18
CA MET A 220 2.05 -1.08 -4.97
C MET A 220 3.26 -1.96 -5.28
N GLY A 221 3.38 -3.07 -4.56
CA GLY A 221 4.44 -4.06 -4.76
C GLY A 221 5.35 -4.17 -3.55
N GLU A 222 6.46 -4.90 -3.69
CA GLU A 222 7.29 -5.38 -2.57
C GLU A 222 7.96 -4.30 -1.69
N GLY A 223 7.71 -3.02 -1.93
CA GLY A 223 8.31 -1.92 -1.18
C GLY A 223 9.81 -1.84 -1.45
N SER A 224 10.17 -1.75 -2.73
CA SER A 224 11.54 -1.47 -3.17
C SER A 224 12.04 -0.17 -2.52
N GLU A 225 13.36 -0.02 -2.36
CA GLU A 225 13.94 1.20 -1.79
C GLU A 225 13.52 2.45 -2.59
N LEU A 226 13.37 2.31 -3.90
CA LEU A 226 12.84 3.36 -4.77
C LEU A 226 11.39 3.72 -4.45
N ALA A 227 10.51 2.73 -4.21
CA ALA A 227 9.11 2.97 -3.86
C ALA A 227 8.96 3.70 -2.51
N ILE A 228 9.85 3.41 -1.55
CA ILE A 228 9.86 4.05 -0.22
C ILE A 228 10.22 5.55 -0.30
N ASP A 229 11.06 5.91 -1.25
CA ASP A 229 11.51 7.30 -1.41
C ASP A 229 10.57 8.17 -2.25
N VAL A 230 9.60 7.57 -2.96
CA VAL A 230 8.73 8.27 -3.93
C VAL A 230 7.26 8.29 -3.57
N ALA A 231 6.80 7.41 -2.67
CA ALA A 231 5.39 7.28 -2.33
C ALA A 231 5.08 7.56 -0.86
N ASP A 232 3.93 8.18 -0.61
CA ASP A 232 3.41 8.44 0.73
C ASP A 232 2.88 7.15 1.39
N ILE A 233 2.35 6.25 0.56
CA ILE A 233 1.73 5.00 0.95
C ILE A 233 2.28 3.86 0.11
N ILE A 234 2.58 2.72 0.74
CA ILE A 234 3.04 1.53 0.04
C ILE A 234 2.18 0.32 0.42
N ILE A 235 1.66 -0.35 -0.60
CA ILE A 235 0.82 -1.54 -0.48
C ILE A 235 1.61 -2.77 -0.93
N MET A 236 2.09 -3.55 0.04
CA MET A 236 3.03 -4.64 -0.23
C MET A 236 2.46 -5.83 -1.03
N ASP A 237 1.17 -6.16 -0.87
CA ASP A 237 0.59 -7.39 -1.46
C ASP A 237 -0.16 -7.10 -2.78
N ASN A 238 0.09 -5.96 -3.44
CA ASN A 238 -0.58 -5.58 -4.69
C ASN A 238 -2.13 -5.62 -4.63
N ASP A 239 -2.69 -5.42 -3.44
CA ASP A 239 -4.11 -5.59 -3.11
C ASP A 239 -4.79 -4.25 -2.79
N LEU A 240 -5.62 -3.77 -3.71
CA LEU A 240 -6.36 -2.52 -3.58
C LEU A 240 -7.38 -2.53 -2.43
N THR A 241 -7.80 -3.69 -1.91
CA THR A 241 -8.66 -3.74 -0.71
C THR A 241 -7.94 -3.20 0.53
N LYS A 242 -6.60 -3.16 0.52
CA LYS A 242 -5.82 -2.54 1.59
C LYS A 242 -5.87 -1.02 1.51
N LEU A 243 -5.93 -0.46 0.30
CA LEU A 243 -6.21 0.96 0.11
C LEU A 243 -7.61 1.29 0.67
N SER A 244 -8.62 0.45 0.41
CA SER A 244 -9.94 0.60 1.06
C SER A 244 -9.85 0.63 2.59
N LYS A 245 -8.99 -0.21 3.17
CA LYS A 245 -8.76 -0.25 4.62
C LYS A 245 -8.12 1.04 5.14
N SER A 246 -7.24 1.70 4.38
CA SER A 246 -6.61 2.95 4.81
C SER A 246 -7.64 4.09 4.94
N PHE A 247 -8.62 4.20 4.03
CA PHE A 247 -9.74 5.13 4.20
C PHE A 247 -10.52 4.89 5.50
N SER A 248 -10.79 3.62 5.83
CA SER A 248 -11.48 3.25 7.07
C SER A 248 -10.66 3.58 8.33
N ILE A 249 -9.35 3.31 8.29
CA ILE A 249 -8.43 3.60 9.39
C ILE A 249 -8.34 5.12 9.60
N ALA A 250 -8.10 5.88 8.53
CA ALA A 250 -8.07 7.35 8.56
C ALA A 250 -9.36 7.93 9.17
N SER A 251 -10.53 7.42 8.76
CA SER A 251 -11.82 7.88 9.28
C SER A 251 -11.97 7.63 10.77
N LYS A 252 -11.53 6.46 11.25
CA LYS A 252 -11.55 6.10 12.69
C LYS A 252 -10.58 6.97 13.48
N THR A 253 -9.37 7.18 12.96
CA THR A 253 -8.36 8.05 13.57
C THR A 253 -8.90 9.47 13.72
N ARG A 254 -9.48 10.05 12.66
CA ARG A 254 -10.05 11.40 12.71
C ARG A 254 -11.16 11.53 13.74
N ARG A 255 -12.03 10.54 13.87
CA ARG A 255 -13.08 10.53 14.91
C ARG A 255 -12.47 10.57 16.32
N ILE A 256 -11.42 9.80 16.58
CA ILE A 256 -10.75 9.76 17.90
C ILE A 256 -10.01 11.07 18.19
N VAL A 257 -9.37 11.66 17.18
CA VAL A 257 -8.75 12.99 17.29
C VAL A 257 -9.79 14.04 17.65
N ILE A 258 -10.94 14.08 16.96
CA ILE A 258 -12.02 15.02 17.25
C ILE A 258 -12.57 14.80 18.67
N GLN A 259 -12.76 13.55 19.10
CA GLN A 259 -13.18 13.24 20.47
C GLN A 259 -12.20 13.80 21.50
N ASN A 260 -10.90 13.62 21.30
CA ASN A 260 -9.88 14.13 22.22
C ASN A 260 -9.85 15.66 22.27
N ILE A 261 -10.03 16.33 21.12
CA ILE A 261 -10.09 17.79 21.03
C ILE A 261 -11.31 18.32 21.77
N VAL A 262 -12.50 17.78 21.47
CA VAL A 262 -13.76 18.19 22.10
C VAL A 262 -13.70 17.97 23.61
N LEU A 263 -13.18 16.82 24.05
CA LEU A 263 -13.02 16.48 25.46
C LEU A 263 -12.06 17.45 26.17
N THR A 264 -10.90 17.73 25.56
CA THR A 264 -9.90 18.65 26.12
C THR A 264 -10.43 20.08 26.21
N LEU A 265 -11.07 20.58 25.14
CA LEU A 265 -11.66 21.92 25.14
C LEU A 265 -12.82 22.02 26.13
N GLY A 266 -13.69 21.00 26.21
CA GLY A 266 -14.80 20.96 27.14
C GLY A 266 -14.35 21.11 28.59
N VAL A 267 -13.35 20.34 29.02
CA VAL A 267 -12.80 20.44 30.38
C VAL A 267 -12.15 21.81 30.62
N LYS A 268 -11.41 22.35 29.64
CA LYS A 268 -10.79 23.68 29.77
C LYS A 268 -11.82 24.78 29.95
N PHE A 269 -12.93 24.74 29.20
CA PHE A 269 -14.01 25.71 29.37
C PHE A 269 -14.69 25.59 30.73
N ILE A 270 -14.90 24.37 31.24
CA ILE A 270 -15.46 24.15 32.58
C ILE A 270 -14.53 24.70 33.67
N VAL A 271 -13.24 24.37 33.62
CA VAL A 271 -12.25 24.86 34.59
C VAL A 271 -12.13 26.38 34.54
N LEU A 272 -12.10 26.97 33.34
CA LEU A 272 -12.08 28.42 33.16
C LEU A 272 -13.34 29.09 33.73
N GLY A 273 -14.51 28.51 33.49
CA GLY A 273 -15.78 28.98 34.06
C GLY A 273 -15.75 28.95 35.60
N LEU A 274 -15.34 27.83 36.19
CA LEU A 274 -15.20 27.70 37.64
C LEU A 274 -14.15 28.67 38.22
N ALA A 275 -13.04 28.90 37.50
CA ALA A 275 -12.02 29.86 37.90
C ALA A 275 -12.55 31.29 37.89
N SER A 276 -13.36 31.66 36.88
CA SER A 276 -13.97 32.99 36.80
C SER A 276 -14.95 33.27 37.95
N LEU A 277 -15.58 32.23 38.49
CA LEU A 277 -16.46 32.30 39.66
C LEU A 277 -15.68 32.22 41.00
N GLY A 278 -14.35 32.13 40.96
CA GLY A 278 -13.51 31.99 42.16
C GLY A 278 -13.59 30.61 42.83
N MET A 279 -14.22 29.62 42.18
CA MET A 279 -14.45 28.28 42.72
C MET A 279 -13.36 27.27 42.33
N SER A 280 -12.42 27.65 41.47
CA SER A 280 -11.33 26.76 41.02
C SER A 280 -9.98 27.18 41.59
N SER A 281 -9.24 26.22 42.13
CA SER A 281 -7.85 26.41 42.56
C SER A 281 -6.86 26.07 41.43
N MET A 282 -5.67 26.67 41.46
CA MET A 282 -4.61 26.39 40.49
C MET A 282 -4.24 24.89 40.45
N LEU A 283 -4.28 24.22 41.60
CA LEU A 283 -4.04 22.77 41.70
C LEU A 283 -5.12 21.96 40.98
N ALA A 284 -6.40 22.29 41.18
CA ALA A 284 -7.50 21.59 40.52
C ALA A 284 -7.42 21.71 38.98
N ALA A 285 -7.02 22.88 38.47
CA ALA A 285 -6.80 23.09 37.05
C ALA A 285 -5.66 22.21 36.49
N ILE A 286 -4.54 22.12 37.20
CA ILE A 286 -3.40 21.26 36.81
C ILE A 286 -3.81 19.79 36.80
N PHE A 287 -4.54 19.33 37.83
CA PHE A 287 -5.04 17.96 37.88
C PHE A 287 -6.00 17.64 36.73
N ALA A 288 -6.88 18.58 36.38
CA ALA A 288 -7.79 18.42 35.25
C ALA A 288 -7.04 18.29 33.91
N ASP A 289 -6.02 19.11 33.67
CA ASP A 289 -5.21 19.06 32.43
C ASP A 289 -4.36 17.78 32.33
N VAL A 290 -3.80 17.30 33.44
CA VAL A 290 -3.05 16.02 33.46
C VAL A 290 -4.00 14.84 33.29
N GLY A 291 -5.14 14.85 33.99
CA GLY A 291 -6.17 13.81 33.90
C GLY A 291 -6.76 13.69 32.49
N ILE A 292 -7.06 14.82 31.83
CA ILE A 292 -7.59 14.80 30.47
C ILE A 292 -6.58 14.32 29.45
N SER A 293 -5.30 14.65 29.64
CA SER A 293 -4.21 14.15 28.80
C SER A 293 -4.11 12.62 28.89
N LEU A 294 -4.23 12.06 30.09
CA LEU A 294 -4.25 10.60 30.28
C LEU A 294 -5.44 9.94 29.59
N ILE A 295 -6.64 10.51 29.73
CA ILE A 295 -7.86 10.00 29.08
C ILE A 295 -7.70 10.05 27.55
N ALA A 296 -7.15 11.13 27.01
CA ALA A 296 -6.89 11.27 25.57
C ALA A 296 -5.89 10.21 25.05
N VAL A 297 -4.85 9.89 25.82
CA VAL A 297 -3.92 8.79 25.50
C VAL A 297 -4.67 7.46 25.48
N LEU A 298 -5.44 7.14 26.53
CA LEU A 298 -6.22 5.91 26.61
C LEU A 298 -7.24 5.79 25.46
N ASN A 299 -7.90 6.89 25.09
CA ASN A 299 -8.82 6.91 23.95
C ASN A 299 -8.08 6.69 22.61
N SER A 300 -6.88 7.24 22.46
CA SER A 300 -6.03 7.04 21.28
C SER A 300 -5.61 5.58 21.10
N LEU A 301 -5.36 4.86 22.21
CA LEU A 301 -5.02 3.44 22.19
C LEU A 301 -6.14 2.55 21.63
N ARG A 302 -7.39 3.02 21.61
CA ARG A 302 -8.51 2.30 20.98
C ARG A 302 -8.24 2.00 19.50
N ILE A 303 -7.44 2.80 18.80
CA ILE A 303 -7.03 2.56 17.41
C ILE A 303 -6.28 1.22 17.29
N ILE A 304 -5.43 0.91 18.27
CA ILE A 304 -4.56 -0.26 18.32
C ILE A 304 -5.33 -1.51 18.78
N PHE A 305 -6.29 -1.37 19.69
CA PHE A 305 -7.02 -2.49 20.29
C PHE A 305 -8.42 -2.77 19.69
N GLY A 306 -8.79 -2.08 18.59
CA GLY A 306 -10.05 -2.34 17.90
C GLY A 306 -10.15 -3.77 17.36
N LYS A 307 -11.37 -4.34 17.31
CA LYS A 307 -11.69 -5.74 16.95
C LYS A 307 -11.07 -6.31 15.66
N ASN A 308 -10.49 -5.48 14.78
CA ASN A 308 -9.89 -5.89 13.50
C ASN A 308 -8.39 -5.59 13.38
N ALA A 309 -7.72 -5.16 14.46
CA ALA A 309 -6.29 -4.86 14.47
C ALA A 309 -5.49 -6.08 14.99
N HIS A 310 -4.82 -6.79 14.08
CA HIS A 310 -3.77 -7.75 14.46
C HIS A 310 -2.53 -6.99 14.88
N VAL A 311 -2.47 -6.65 16.17
CA VAL A 311 -1.28 -6.05 16.78
C VAL A 311 -0.51 -7.18 17.45
N ASP A 312 0.75 -7.32 17.05
CA ASP A 312 1.66 -8.33 17.56
C ASP A 312 1.77 -8.24 19.09
N ASN A 313 1.68 -9.38 19.79
CA ASN A 313 1.53 -9.44 21.25
C ASN A 313 2.68 -8.75 21.99
N LYS A 314 3.87 -8.71 21.37
CA LYS A 314 5.07 -8.03 21.88
C LYS A 314 4.88 -6.51 22.05
N TYR A 315 4.18 -5.85 21.14
CA TYR A 315 3.90 -4.42 21.25
C TYR A 315 2.77 -4.13 22.24
N ARG A 316 1.81 -5.05 22.36
CA ARG A 316 0.80 -4.98 23.41
C ARG A 316 1.44 -5.09 24.79
N GLU A 317 2.39 -6.01 24.99
CA GLU A 317 3.17 -6.11 26.24
C GLU A 317 4.04 -4.87 26.50
N GLN A 318 4.75 -4.35 25.49
CA GLN A 318 5.56 -3.14 25.68
C GLN A 318 4.72 -1.92 26.05
N LEU A 319 3.57 -1.76 25.40
CA LEU A 319 2.65 -0.66 25.67
C LEU A 319 1.97 -0.84 27.03
N PHE A 320 1.59 -2.07 27.38
CA PHE A 320 1.07 -2.41 28.71
C PHE A 320 2.12 -2.15 29.79
N ASN A 321 3.38 -2.51 29.57
CA ASN A 321 4.50 -2.25 30.47
C ASN A 321 4.82 -0.76 30.64
N VAL A 322 4.58 0.08 29.62
CA VAL A 322 4.71 1.54 29.75
C VAL A 322 3.53 2.13 30.55
N LEU A 323 2.33 1.56 30.42
CA LEU A 323 1.14 1.99 31.16
C LEU A 323 1.12 1.45 32.60
N SER A 324 1.67 0.26 32.82
CA SER A 324 1.79 -0.43 34.11
C SER A 324 3.10 -0.09 34.84
N ASP A 325 4.03 0.59 34.17
CA ASP A 325 5.28 1.07 34.77
C ASP A 325 4.93 1.88 36.02
N ALA A 326 5.53 1.49 37.15
CA ALA A 326 5.25 1.96 38.51
C ALA A 326 5.28 3.49 38.67
N THR A 327 5.77 4.23 37.69
CA THR A 327 5.68 5.70 37.57
C THR A 327 4.25 6.24 37.49
N MET A 328 3.29 5.56 36.84
CA MET A 328 1.92 6.05 36.72
C MET A 328 1.13 5.89 38.02
N LEU A 329 1.25 4.71 38.64
CA LEU A 329 0.68 4.42 39.95
C LEU A 329 1.38 5.23 41.05
N SER A 330 2.71 5.36 41.04
CA SER A 330 3.42 6.23 42.00
C SER A 330 3.16 7.72 41.77
N MET A 331 2.89 8.19 40.54
CA MET A 331 2.42 9.56 40.33
C MET A 331 1.08 9.78 41.02
N LEU A 332 0.11 8.87 40.85
CA LEU A 332 -1.18 8.93 41.54
C LEU A 332 -1.05 8.80 43.06
N ASP A 333 -0.20 7.90 43.55
CA ASP A 333 0.07 7.72 44.99
C ASP A 333 0.78 8.93 45.60
N THR A 334 1.73 9.54 44.88
CA THR A 334 2.42 10.77 45.32
C THR A 334 1.48 11.98 45.29
N LEU A 335 0.53 12.01 44.36
CA LEU A 335 -0.53 13.03 44.27
C LEU A 335 -1.60 12.86 45.35
N TYR A 336 -1.82 11.63 45.84
CA TYR A 336 -2.83 11.31 46.85
C TYR A 336 -2.29 11.35 48.29
N GLN A 337 -1.02 11.00 48.51
CA GLN A 337 -0.42 10.91 49.86
C GLN A 337 0.29 12.17 50.37
N LYS A 338 0.60 13.14 49.51
CA LYS A 338 1.31 14.36 49.94
C LYS A 338 0.41 15.59 49.85
N GLU A 339 0.14 16.21 51.00
CA GLU A 339 -0.15 17.66 51.11
C GLU A 339 1.11 18.46 50.70
N CYS A 340 1.60 18.26 49.47
CA CYS A 340 2.83 18.87 48.99
C CYS A 340 2.58 20.35 48.68
N THR A 341 3.53 21.20 49.05
CA THR A 341 3.54 22.59 48.59
C THR A 341 3.64 22.64 47.05
N LEU A 342 2.93 23.62 46.46
CA LEU A 342 2.74 23.81 45.02
C LEU A 342 4.04 23.78 44.18
N SER A 343 5.18 24.13 44.79
CA SER A 343 6.52 24.13 44.20
C SER A 343 7.06 22.72 43.91
N GLU A 344 6.90 21.79 44.86
CA GLU A 344 7.40 20.41 44.74
C GLU A 344 6.52 19.57 43.81
N LEU A 345 5.20 19.82 43.84
CA LEU A 345 4.26 19.21 42.92
C LEU A 345 4.58 19.58 41.46
N ASN A 346 4.83 20.88 41.20
CA ASN A 346 5.23 21.36 39.87
C ASN A 346 6.57 20.76 39.42
N LYS A 347 7.55 20.65 40.32
CA LYS A 347 8.86 20.04 39.98
C LYS A 347 8.73 18.57 39.60
N THR A 348 7.92 17.82 40.35
CA THR A 348 7.73 16.38 40.16
C THR A 348 6.87 16.08 38.93
N LEU A 349 5.78 16.82 38.75
CA LEU A 349 4.93 16.76 37.55
C LEU A 349 5.69 17.12 36.28
N LYS A 350 6.55 18.15 36.30
CA LYS A 350 7.35 18.56 35.13
C LYS A 350 8.44 17.53 34.78
N LYS A 351 9.02 16.88 35.79
CA LYS A 351 10.04 15.83 35.61
C LYS A 351 9.42 14.53 35.10
N SER A 352 8.30 14.10 35.66
CA SER A 352 7.61 12.86 35.28
C SER A 352 6.83 12.99 33.97
N SER A 353 6.09 14.11 33.73
CA SER A 353 5.45 14.36 32.44
C SER A 353 6.48 14.55 31.32
N GLY A 354 7.61 15.22 31.61
CA GLY A 354 8.72 15.36 30.68
C GLY A 354 9.37 14.01 30.34
N PHE A 355 9.49 13.10 31.31
CA PHE A 355 10.03 11.75 31.12
C PHE A 355 9.06 10.84 30.35
N LEU A 356 7.78 10.83 30.71
CA LEU A 356 6.74 10.09 30.00
C LEU A 356 6.60 10.60 28.56
N MET A 357 6.58 11.92 28.37
CA MET A 357 6.60 12.54 27.05
C MET A 357 7.89 12.26 26.29
N LYS A 358 9.08 12.16 26.93
CA LYS A 358 10.31 11.74 26.24
C LYS A 358 10.22 10.29 25.77
N LYS A 359 9.65 9.39 26.59
CA LYS A 359 9.48 7.95 26.30
C LYS A 359 8.42 7.75 25.20
N LEU A 360 7.30 8.46 25.27
CA LEU A 360 6.26 8.52 24.24
C LEU A 360 6.76 9.17 22.95
N LYS A 361 7.50 10.28 23.03
CA LYS A 361 8.11 10.94 21.87
C LYS A 361 9.15 10.04 21.21
N LYS A 362 9.95 9.29 21.95
CA LYS A 362 10.84 8.24 21.39
C LYS A 362 10.10 7.07 20.76
N LEU A 363 8.89 6.77 21.22
CA LEU A 363 8.00 5.76 20.64
C LEU A 363 7.24 6.27 19.41
N LEU A 364 6.95 7.58 19.35
CA LEU A 364 6.24 8.27 18.26
C LEU A 364 7.19 8.78 17.15
N ASP A 365 8.44 9.12 17.46
CA ASP A 365 9.53 9.44 16.50
C ASP A 365 10.12 8.19 15.83
N LEU A 366 9.59 6.99 16.15
CA LEU A 366 9.88 5.79 15.38
C LEU A 366 9.14 5.90 14.04
N LYS A 367 9.88 6.08 12.94
CA LYS A 367 9.37 5.69 11.62
C LYS A 367 8.88 4.24 11.74
N ILE A 368 7.57 4.04 11.67
CA ILE A 368 6.95 2.72 11.87
C ILE A 368 7.21 1.89 10.62
N VAL A 369 8.34 1.17 10.61
CA VAL A 369 8.65 0.16 9.59
C VAL A 369 8.16 -1.19 10.10
N VAL A 370 6.98 -1.61 9.62
CA VAL A 370 6.49 -2.98 9.85
C VAL A 370 6.93 -3.85 8.69
N LYS A 371 8.07 -4.55 8.84
CA LYS A 371 8.56 -5.56 7.89
C LYS A 371 8.49 -6.94 8.56
N ILE A 372 7.74 -7.87 7.97
CA ILE A 372 7.60 -9.25 8.44
C ILE A 372 8.19 -10.16 7.35
N PRO A 373 9.33 -10.85 7.57
CA PRO A 373 9.93 -11.73 6.56
C PRO A 373 9.39 -13.17 6.64
N GLU A 374 9.48 -13.89 5.52
CA GLU A 374 8.85 -15.20 5.24
C GLU A 374 9.30 -16.38 6.11
N ASN A 375 10.39 -16.26 6.87
CA ASN A 375 10.94 -17.37 7.66
C ASN A 375 10.89 -17.11 9.16
N GLY A 376 9.70 -17.13 9.76
CA GLY A 376 9.41 -17.51 11.17
C GLY A 376 10.22 -16.89 12.34
N VAL A 377 11.14 -15.96 12.09
CA VAL A 377 12.02 -15.33 13.07
C VAL A 377 12.11 -13.84 12.73
N THR A 378 11.35 -13.04 13.44
CA THR A 378 11.32 -11.58 13.33
C THR A 378 12.65 -10.99 13.80
N LYS A 379 13.56 -10.65 12.86
CA LYS A 379 14.72 -9.81 13.17
C LYS A 379 14.31 -8.33 13.11
N PHE A 380 14.15 -7.73 14.29
CA PHE A 380 14.08 -6.29 14.47
C PHE A 380 15.46 -5.70 14.16
N LYS A 381 15.64 -5.04 13.02
CA LYS A 381 16.82 -4.20 12.79
C LYS A 381 16.41 -2.73 12.87
N ILE A 382 16.33 -2.23 14.09
CA ILE A 382 16.51 -0.79 14.34
C ILE A 382 17.95 -0.49 13.89
N ALA A 383 18.21 0.66 13.26
CA ALA A 383 19.58 1.10 13.01
C ALA A 383 20.38 0.95 14.32
N ASP A 384 21.35 0.03 14.32
CA ASP A 384 22.04 -0.49 15.52
C ASP A 384 22.60 0.62 16.43
N ASN A 385 22.88 1.79 15.85
CA ASN A 385 23.41 2.95 16.54
C ASN A 385 22.41 3.57 17.55
N HIS A 386 21.09 3.40 17.35
CA HIS A 386 20.06 3.97 18.23
C HIS A 386 19.66 3.03 19.37
N ILE A 387 19.63 1.70 19.16
CA ILE A 387 19.45 0.72 20.25
C ILE A 387 20.65 0.75 21.20
N LYS A 388 21.89 0.76 20.67
CA LYS A 388 23.09 0.83 21.52
C LYS A 388 23.09 2.09 22.38
N SER A 389 22.62 3.22 21.85
CA SER A 389 22.46 4.46 22.61
C SER A 389 21.37 4.36 23.69
N ILE A 390 20.28 3.63 23.42
CA ILE A 390 19.19 3.38 24.39
C ILE A 390 19.61 2.40 25.50
N LEU A 391 20.33 1.32 25.16
CA LEU A 391 20.87 0.36 26.12
C LEU A 391 21.98 0.98 26.97
N LYS A 392 22.82 1.85 26.38
CA LYS A 392 23.85 2.60 27.10
C LYS A 392 23.24 3.59 28.09
N LEU A 393 22.20 4.33 27.69
CA LEU A 393 21.41 5.20 28.60
C LEU A 393 20.68 4.42 29.70
N ALA A 394 20.20 3.20 29.42
CA ALA A 394 19.57 2.34 30.42
C ALA A 394 20.58 1.70 31.40
N GLN A 395 21.79 1.37 30.94
CA GLN A 395 22.88 0.87 31.79
C GLN A 395 23.49 1.97 32.65
N GLU A 396 23.68 3.18 32.12
CA GLU A 396 24.13 4.37 32.86
C GLU A 396 23.14 4.78 33.96
N HIS A 397 21.83 4.55 33.76
CA HIS A 397 20.82 4.81 34.80
C HIS A 397 20.72 3.71 35.86
N LYS A 398 21.05 2.45 35.53
CA LYS A 398 21.09 1.35 36.50
C LYS A 398 22.26 1.50 37.47
N SER A 399 23.37 2.13 37.05
CA SER A 399 24.48 2.48 37.95
C SER A 399 24.17 3.71 38.81
N CYS A 400 23.42 4.70 38.29
CA CYS A 400 23.05 5.91 39.05
C CYS A 400 22.02 5.62 40.16
N ALA A 401 21.08 4.69 39.92
CA ALA A 401 20.07 4.27 40.90
C ALA A 401 20.62 3.34 42.00
N MET A 402 21.80 2.73 41.81
CA MET A 402 22.46 1.92 42.85
C MET A 402 23.53 2.70 43.64
N SER A 403 23.95 3.89 43.17
CA SER A 403 24.89 4.75 43.90
C SER A 403 24.22 5.76 44.83
N GLU A 404 22.93 6.04 44.64
CA GLU A 404 22.14 6.86 45.56
C GLU A 404 21.20 5.96 46.37
N GLY A 405 21.76 5.30 47.38
CA GLY A 405 20.97 4.66 48.42
C GLY A 405 20.30 5.71 49.29
N VAL A 406 19.01 5.97 49.03
CA VAL A 406 18.02 6.50 49.97
C VAL A 406 16.67 5.85 49.66
#